data_AF-E9DJ20-F1
#
_entry.id   AF-E9DJ20-F1
#
_cell.length_a   1.000
_cell.length_b   1.000
_cell.length_c   1.000
_cell.angle_alpha   90.00
_cell.angle_beta   90.00
_cell.angle_gamma   90.00
#
_symmetry.space_group_name_H-M   'P 1'
#
loop_
_entity.id
_entity.type
_entity.pdbx_description
1 polymer ?
#
loop_
_entity_poly.entity_id
_entity_poly.type
_entity_poly.pdbx_seq_one_letter_code
_entity_poly.pdbx_strand_id
1 'polypeptide(L)'
;MIKLRPEIDEENTRYVNGGAPPQPFLVMLPPKESLPTIRTERLCLRPVTLDDAQALWDARSKTSEWLSPYTSSDEMYQWLNRKTFTEPAAAVGLMFQFVIVLGQILRGK
;
A
#
# COMPACT_ATOMS: atom_id res chain seq x y z
N MET A 1 12.35 19.94 6.76
CA MET A 1 12.94 19.12 5.68
C MET A 1 13.48 17.84 6.33
N ILE A 2 12.71 16.76 6.32
CA ILE A 2 13.06 15.51 6.99
C ILE A 2 14.05 14.78 6.09
N LYS A 3 15.30 14.60 6.56
CA LYS A 3 16.28 13.76 5.88
C LYS A 3 15.79 12.31 5.96
N LEU A 4 15.47 11.73 4.81
CA LEU A 4 15.24 10.29 4.69
C LEU A 4 16.51 9.56 5.14
N ARG A 5 16.34 8.44 5.86
CA ARG A 5 17.45 7.67 6.43
C ARG A 5 18.42 7.20 5.33
N PRO A 6 19.74 7.15 5.58
CA PRO A 6 20.76 6.73 4.61
C PRO A 6 20.68 5.26 4.18
N GLU A 7 19.79 4.46 4.78
CA GLU A 7 19.66 3.02 4.52
C GLU A 7 18.98 2.68 3.18
N ILE A 8 18.35 3.67 2.51
CA ILE A 8 17.69 3.45 1.20
C ILE A 8 18.71 3.42 0.05
N ASP A 9 19.87 4.04 0.21
CA ASP A 9 20.92 4.04 -0.82
C ASP A 9 21.60 2.66 -0.95
N GLU A 10 21.63 1.86 0.12
CA GLU A 10 22.30 0.55 0.11
C GLU A 10 21.47 -0.54 -0.59
N GLU A 11 20.14 -0.49 -0.57
CA GLU A 11 19.31 -1.54 -1.16
C GLU A 11 19.38 -1.57 -2.70
N ASN A 12 19.66 -0.42 -3.33
CA ASN A 12 19.87 -0.29 -4.78
C ASN A 12 21.24 -0.82 -5.26
N THR A 13 22.13 -1.22 -4.35
CA THR A 13 23.50 -1.66 -4.70
C THR A 13 23.71 -3.18 -4.59
N ARG A 14 22.67 -3.95 -4.21
CA ARG A 14 22.80 -5.42 -4.05
C ARG A 14 23.02 -6.20 -5.33
N TYR A 15 22.83 -5.60 -6.50
CA TYR A 15 23.25 -6.20 -7.76
C TYR A 15 24.66 -5.73 -8.07
N VAL A 16 25.63 -6.61 -7.84
CA VAL A 16 27.03 -6.40 -8.25
C VAL A 16 27.04 -6.18 -9.76
N ASN A 17 27.22 -4.91 -10.17
CA ASN A 17 27.34 -4.53 -11.57
C ASN A 17 28.55 -5.25 -12.17
N GLY A 18 28.31 -6.30 -12.96
CA GLY A 18 29.33 -6.96 -13.80
C GLY A 18 29.77 -6.09 -14.99
N GLY A 19 29.93 -4.78 -14.79
CA GLY A 19 30.25 -3.81 -15.84
C GLY A 19 29.06 -3.36 -16.69
N ALA A 20 27.83 -3.80 -16.40
CA ALA A 20 26.64 -3.28 -17.06
C ALA A 20 26.28 -1.88 -16.52
N PRO A 21 25.88 -0.93 -17.37
CA PRO A 21 25.38 0.37 -16.91
C PRO A 21 24.13 0.18 -16.03
N PRO A 22 23.90 1.06 -15.03
CA PRO A 22 22.70 1.01 -14.17
C PRO A 22 21.46 0.97 -15.04
N GLN A 23 20.69 -0.12 -14.96
CA GLN A 23 19.41 -0.19 -15.64
C GLN A 23 18.42 0.68 -14.86
N PRO A 24 17.65 1.56 -15.52
CA PRO A 24 16.59 2.29 -14.83
C PRO A 24 15.60 1.27 -14.26
N PHE A 25 15.33 1.36 -12.96
CA PHE A 25 14.35 0.50 -12.30
C PHE A 25 12.96 0.87 -12.82
N LEU A 26 12.46 0.10 -13.80
CA LEU A 26 11.15 0.32 -14.38
C LEU A 26 10.13 -0.50 -13.60
N VAL A 27 9.31 0.20 -12.81
CA VAL A 27 8.20 -0.41 -12.09
C VAL A 27 6.93 -0.19 -12.91
N MET A 28 6.40 -1.25 -13.53
CA MET A 28 5.12 -1.20 -14.25
C MET A 28 3.97 -1.32 -13.26
N LEU A 29 3.09 -0.33 -13.27
CA LEU A 29 1.99 -0.25 -12.34
C LEU A 29 0.66 -0.48 -13.06
N PRO A 30 -0.19 -1.41 -12.58
CA PRO A 30 -1.50 -1.61 -13.18
C PRO A 30 -2.35 -0.34 -13.00
N PRO A 31 -3.08 0.11 -14.04
CA PRO A 31 -3.98 1.25 -13.91
C PRO A 31 -5.03 0.99 -12.82
N LYS A 32 -5.49 2.07 -12.17
CA LYS A 32 -6.41 1.99 -11.03
C LYS A 32 -7.67 1.18 -11.34
N GLU A 33 -8.22 1.30 -12.56
CA GLU A 33 -9.41 0.54 -12.96
C GLU A 33 -9.15 -0.97 -13.12
N SER A 34 -7.88 -1.37 -13.24
CA SER A 34 -7.46 -2.77 -13.41
C SER A 34 -6.99 -3.43 -12.12
N LEU A 35 -7.04 -2.73 -10.98
CA LEU A 35 -6.59 -3.30 -9.71
C LEU A 35 -7.45 -4.52 -9.35
N PRO A 36 -6.87 -5.72 -9.28
CA PRO A 36 -7.64 -6.94 -9.13
C PRO A 36 -8.26 -7.01 -7.73
N THR A 37 -9.53 -7.39 -7.68
CA THR A 37 -10.14 -7.88 -6.44
C THR A 37 -10.03 -9.40 -6.44
N ILE A 38 -9.28 -9.97 -5.51
CA ILE A 38 -9.12 -11.42 -5.38
C ILE A 38 -10.12 -11.91 -4.34
N ARG A 39 -11.02 -12.81 -4.74
CA ARG A 39 -12.04 -13.38 -3.84
C ARG A 39 -11.78 -14.86 -3.65
N THR A 40 -11.86 -15.27 -2.41
CA THR A 40 -11.94 -16.66 -1.98
C THR A 40 -13.29 -16.88 -1.30
N GLU A 41 -13.58 -18.09 -0.87
CA GLU A 41 -14.81 -18.42 -0.14
C GLU A 41 -15.01 -17.56 1.12
N ARG A 42 -13.93 -17.24 1.84
CA ARG A 42 -14.00 -16.56 3.15
C ARG A 42 -13.36 -15.18 3.17
N LEU A 43 -12.54 -14.84 2.18
CA LEU A 43 -11.73 -13.63 2.18
C LEU A 43 -11.81 -12.90 0.83
N CYS A 44 -11.75 -11.58 0.88
CA CYS A 44 -11.69 -10.70 -0.26
C CYS A 44 -10.49 -9.75 -0.08
N LEU A 45 -9.53 -9.82 -0.98
CA LEU A 45 -8.46 -8.85 -1.13
C LEU A 45 -8.92 -7.79 -2.13
N ARG A 46 -8.97 -6.54 -1.70
CA ARG A 46 -9.32 -5.40 -2.57
C ARG A 46 -8.52 -4.16 -2.21
N PRO A 47 -8.42 -3.17 -3.11
CA PRO A 47 -7.82 -1.87 -2.78
C PRO A 47 -8.45 -1.27 -1.52
N VAL A 48 -7.61 -0.64 -0.69
CA VAL A 48 -8.04 0.11 0.49
C VAL A 48 -8.79 1.37 0.07
N THR A 49 -9.80 1.75 0.83
CA THR A 49 -10.60 2.96 0.62
C THR A 49 -10.68 3.76 1.91
N LEU A 50 -11.14 5.02 1.84
CA LEU A 50 -11.38 5.82 3.04
C LEU A 50 -12.49 5.23 3.92
N ASP A 51 -13.41 4.46 3.35
CA ASP A 51 -14.47 3.78 4.11
C ASP A 51 -13.90 2.70 5.06
N ASP A 52 -12.69 2.21 4.77
CA ASP A 52 -12.00 1.23 5.62
C ASP A 52 -11.33 1.88 6.84
N ALA A 53 -11.26 3.21 6.90
CA ALA A 53 -10.50 3.96 7.90
C ALA A 53 -10.89 3.58 9.33
N GLN A 54 -12.18 3.63 9.66
CA GLN A 54 -12.65 3.30 11.01
C GLN A 54 -12.34 1.85 11.39
N ALA A 55 -12.53 0.89 10.47
CA ALA A 55 -12.25 -0.51 10.73
C ALA A 55 -10.75 -0.77 10.96
N LEU A 56 -9.88 -0.09 10.20
CA LEU A 56 -8.42 -0.14 10.39
C LEU A 56 -8.01 0.47 11.74
N TRP A 57 -8.60 1.61 12.10
CA TRP A 57 -8.39 2.26 13.38
C TRP A 57 -8.69 1.33 14.55
N ASP A 58 -9.83 0.64 14.50
CA ASP A 58 -10.29 -0.27 15.55
C ASP A 58 -9.42 -1.53 15.61
N ALA A 59 -9.02 -2.07 14.44
CA ALA A 59 -8.15 -3.24 14.35
C ALA A 59 -6.75 -2.99 14.95
N ARG A 60 -6.22 -1.77 14.79
CA ARG A 60 -4.91 -1.34 15.31
C ARG A 60 -4.72 -1.65 16.80
N SER A 61 -5.77 -1.48 17.60
CA SER A 61 -5.72 -1.61 19.06
C SER A 61 -5.54 -3.05 19.54
N LYS A 62 -5.79 -4.03 18.66
CA LYS A 62 -5.79 -5.46 18.98
C LYS A 62 -4.47 -6.15 18.63
N THR A 63 -3.58 -5.46 17.91
CA THR A 63 -2.35 -6.00 17.35
C THR A 63 -1.23 -4.99 17.59
N SER A 64 -0.13 -5.46 18.19
CA SER A 64 1.02 -4.68 18.68
C SER A 64 1.33 -3.35 17.97
N GLU A 65 1.85 -2.37 18.73
CA GLU A 65 2.24 -1.01 18.28
C GLU A 65 3.13 -0.98 17.02
N TRP A 66 3.80 -2.09 16.70
CA TRP A 66 4.69 -2.24 15.55
C TRP A 66 3.96 -2.22 14.19
N LEU A 67 2.65 -2.41 14.15
CA LEU A 67 1.91 -2.62 12.90
C LEU A 67 1.18 -1.38 12.37
N SER A 68 1.06 -0.32 13.17
CA SER A 68 0.26 0.85 12.82
C SER A 68 1.10 2.12 12.78
N PRO A 69 1.34 2.71 11.61
CA PRO A 69 2.21 3.89 11.46
C PRO A 69 1.54 5.21 11.87
N TYR A 70 0.51 5.16 12.72
CA TYR A 70 -0.30 6.30 13.13
C TYR A 70 -0.75 6.15 14.58
N THR A 71 -0.79 7.26 15.32
CA THR A 71 -1.11 7.30 16.75
C THR A 71 -2.46 7.96 17.03
N SER A 72 -2.95 8.79 16.09
CA SER A 72 -4.24 9.47 16.15
C SER A 72 -5.12 9.15 14.92
N SER A 73 -6.43 9.35 15.05
CA SER A 73 -7.38 9.10 13.97
C SER A 73 -7.06 10.01 12.78
N ASP A 74 -6.75 11.28 13.04
CA ASP A 74 -6.36 12.25 12.02
C ASP A 74 -5.07 11.82 11.29
N GLU A 75 -4.07 11.33 12.02
CA GLU A 75 -2.85 10.78 11.41
C GLU A 75 -3.14 9.57 10.52
N MET A 76 -4.07 8.71 10.92
CA MET A 76 -4.49 7.57 10.10
C MET A 76 -5.16 8.03 8.81
N TYR A 77 -6.07 9.01 8.86
CA TYR A 77 -6.71 9.55 7.65
C TYR A 77 -5.67 10.21 6.72
N GLN A 78 -4.73 10.96 7.28
CA GLN A 78 -3.61 11.51 6.50
C GLN A 78 -2.74 10.41 5.91
N TRP A 79 -2.44 9.37 6.69
CA TRP A 79 -1.67 8.22 6.23
C TRP A 79 -2.38 7.47 5.11
N LEU A 80 -3.71 7.29 5.18
CA LEU A 80 -4.52 6.70 4.12
C LEU A 80 -4.50 7.55 2.84
N ASN A 81 -4.64 8.86 2.98
CA ASN A 81 -4.68 9.77 1.83
C ASN A 81 -3.33 9.85 1.08
N ARG A 82 -2.21 9.70 1.80
CA ARG A 82 -0.84 9.69 1.22
C ARG A 82 -0.50 8.45 0.39
N LYS A 83 -1.38 7.44 0.35
CA LYS A 83 -1.13 6.17 -0.36
C LYS A 83 -1.38 6.23 -1.85
N THR A 84 -1.95 7.34 -2.30
CA THR A 84 -2.09 7.64 -3.71
C THR A 84 -0.84 8.40 -4.15
N PHE A 85 -0.14 7.89 -5.16
CA PHE A 85 1.00 8.61 -5.72
C PHE A 85 0.52 9.94 -6.30
N THR A 86 1.24 11.01 -5.95
CA THR A 86 1.11 12.34 -6.57
C THR A 86 2.25 12.64 -7.52
N GLU A 87 3.34 11.87 -7.45
CA GLU A 87 4.48 11.88 -8.35
C GLU A 87 5.14 10.49 -8.38
N PRO A 88 5.88 10.12 -9.44
CA PRO A 88 6.04 10.87 -10.70
C PRO A 88 4.74 10.91 -11.53
N ALA A 89 4.66 11.79 -12.54
CA ALA A 89 3.46 11.96 -13.38
C ALA A 89 2.88 10.64 -13.92
N ALA A 90 3.76 9.69 -14.28
CA ALA A 90 3.38 8.37 -14.77
C ALA A 90 2.69 7.46 -13.73
N ALA A 91 2.79 7.78 -12.44
CA ALA A 91 2.23 7.00 -11.33
C ALA A 91 1.06 7.72 -10.64
N VAL A 92 0.73 8.96 -11.02
CA VAL A 92 -0.30 9.76 -10.35
C VAL A 92 -1.63 9.00 -10.30
N GLY A 93 -2.22 8.91 -9.11
CA GLY A 93 -3.50 8.24 -8.91
C GLY A 93 -3.41 6.74 -8.63
N LEU A 94 -2.22 6.13 -8.75
CA LEU A 94 -1.99 4.72 -8.43
C LEU A 94 -1.81 4.51 -6.91
N MET A 95 -2.01 3.28 -6.44
CA MET A 95 -1.93 2.91 -5.01
C MET A 95 -1.62 1.41 -4.85
N PHE A 96 -0.72 1.05 -3.92
CA PHE A 96 -0.34 -0.35 -3.62
C PHE A 96 -0.80 -0.84 -2.26
N GLN A 97 -2.02 -0.45 -1.89
CA GLN A 97 -2.53 -0.73 -0.56
C GLN A 97 -3.85 -1.45 -0.66
N PHE A 98 -3.87 -2.63 -0.04
CA PHE A 98 -4.99 -3.54 -0.09
C PHE A 98 -5.41 -3.88 1.33
N VAL A 99 -6.69 -4.18 1.47
CA VAL A 99 -7.26 -4.74 2.69
C VAL A 99 -7.72 -6.16 2.40
N ILE A 100 -7.53 -7.04 3.38
CA ILE A 100 -8.17 -8.35 3.41
C ILE A 100 -9.39 -8.22 4.31
N VAL A 101 -10.56 -8.32 3.71
CA VAL A 101 -11.84 -8.32 4.43
C VAL A 101 -12.47 -9.69 4.35
N LEU A 102 -13.44 -9.98 5.22
CA LEU A 102 -14.26 -11.17 5.09
C LEU A 102 -15.00 -11.11 3.75
N GLY A 103 -14.92 -12.20 3.00
CA GLY A 103 -15.69 -12.37 1.76
C GLY A 103 -17.17 -12.26 2.10
N GLN A 104 -17.90 -11.41 1.37
CA GLN A 104 -19.35 -11.45 1.48
C GLN A 104 -19.80 -12.81 0.97
N ILE A 105 -20.37 -13.62 1.85
CA ILE A 105 -21.14 -14.79 1.43
C ILE A 105 -22.25 -14.22 0.57
N LEU A 106 -22.18 -14.44 -0.74
CA LEU A 106 -23.35 -14.29 -1.60
C LEU A 106 -24.35 -15.31 -1.09
N ARG A 107 -25.20 -14.92 -0.14
CA ARG A 107 -26.40 -15.68 0.20
C ARG A 107 -27.26 -15.61 -1.06
N GLY A 108 -27.12 -16.64 -1.90
CA GLY A 108 -27.95 -16.82 -3.07
C GLY A 108 -29.41 -16.66 -2.67
N LYS A 109 -30.15 -15.88 -3.46
CA LYS A 109 -31.60 -16.00 -3.52
C LYS A 109 -31.95 -17.34 -4.15
#